data_AF-A0A4Y2IKS4-F1
#
_entry.id   AF-A0A4Y2IKS4-F1
#
_cell.length_a   1.000
_cell.length_b   1.000
_cell.length_c   1.000
_cell.angle_alpha   90.00
_cell.angle_beta   90.00
_cell.angle_gamma   90.00
#
_symmetry.space_group_name_H-M   'P 1'
#
loop_
_entity.id
_entity.type
_entity.pdbx_description
1 polymer ?
#
loop_
_entity_poly.entity_id
_entity_poly.type
_entity_poly.pdbx_seq_one_letter_code
_entity_poly.pdbx_strand_id
1 'polypeptide(L)'
;MFLEPIVQNVSSISPRIVIRLDKEICFPTFTTVLIALMGTFSNGYKKAFHTYESPEYAIPFMCAIAMYVSYFLFKIIPASITNEAAEEIRCFVRSLPCRFPD
;
A
#
# COMPACT_ATOMS: atom_id res chain seq x y z
N MET A 1 31.33 -19.19 -7.56
CA MET A 1 30.33 -19.99 -6.84
C MET A 1 30.20 -19.44 -5.42
N PHE A 2 29.54 -18.29 -5.25
CA PHE A 2 29.27 -17.68 -3.93
C PHE A 2 28.12 -16.67 -4.10
N LEU A 3 26.88 -17.14 -4.06
CA LEU A 3 25.68 -16.28 -4.05
C LEU A 3 24.50 -16.91 -3.27
N GLU A 4 24.72 -18.01 -2.55
CA GLU A 4 23.67 -18.73 -1.83
C GLU A 4 23.33 -18.27 -0.39
N PRO A 5 24.18 -17.54 0.39
CA PRO A 5 23.80 -17.27 1.78
C PRO A 5 22.82 -16.10 1.97
N ILE A 6 22.55 -15.29 0.94
CA ILE A 6 21.64 -14.12 1.06
C ILE A 6 20.17 -14.55 0.88
N VAL A 7 19.90 -15.57 0.08
CA VAL A 7 18.52 -16.03 -0.20
C VAL A 7 17.92 -16.81 0.98
N GLN A 8 18.76 -17.49 1.78
CA GLN A 8 18.29 -18.29 2.92
C GLN A 8 17.76 -17.44 4.08
N ASN A 9 18.24 -16.20 4.24
CA ASN A 9 17.95 -15.39 5.43
C ASN A 9 16.58 -14.67 5.39
N VAL A 10 15.91 -14.66 4.24
CA VAL A 10 14.55 -14.08 4.09
C VAL A 10 13.46 -15.15 4.29
N SER A 11 13.82 -16.44 4.19
CA SER A 11 12.87 -17.57 4.27
C SER A 11 12.32 -17.88 5.68
N SER A 12 12.84 -17.22 6.72
CA SER A 12 12.50 -17.52 8.13
C SER A 12 11.44 -16.60 8.73
N ILE A 13 10.92 -15.61 7.99
CA ILE A 13 9.76 -14.84 8.45
C ILE A 13 8.56 -15.79 8.47
N SER A 14 8.26 -16.31 9.65
CA SER A 14 7.15 -17.24 9.85
C SER A 14 5.87 -16.63 9.29
N PRO A 15 5.07 -17.37 8.50
CA PRO A 15 3.81 -16.87 7.95
C PRO A 15 2.85 -16.39 9.06
N ARG A 16 3.00 -16.91 10.28
CA ARG A 16 2.25 -16.46 11.46
C ARG A 16 2.57 -15.01 11.85
N ILE A 17 3.82 -14.57 11.68
CA ILE A 17 4.23 -13.19 11.98
C ILE A 17 3.63 -12.25 10.94
N VAL A 18 3.69 -12.62 9.66
CA VAL A 18 3.09 -11.84 8.55
C VAL A 18 1.58 -11.69 8.74
N ILE A 19 0.87 -12.78 9.06
CA ILE A 19 -0.58 -12.77 9.29
C ILE A 19 -0.96 -11.91 10.51
N ARG A 20 -0.12 -11.92 11.56
CA ARG A 20 -0.37 -11.11 12.76
C ARG A 20 -0.11 -9.63 12.50
N LEU A 21 0.97 -9.31 11.81
CA LEU A 21 1.29 -7.95 11.39
C LEU A 21 0.19 -7.38 10.48
N ASP A 22 -0.31 -8.18 9.55
CA ASP A 22 -1.36 -7.80 8.62
C ASP A 22 -2.67 -7.45 9.36
N LYS A 23 -3.09 -8.29 10.32
CA LYS A 23 -4.28 -8.00 11.16
C LYS A 23 -4.15 -6.69 11.95
N GLU A 24 -2.98 -6.40 12.48
CA GLU A 24 -2.73 -5.20 13.28
C GLU A 24 -2.56 -3.94 12.41
N ILE A 25 -2.05 -4.07 11.18
CA ILE A 25 -1.76 -2.94 10.27
C ILE A 25 -2.93 -2.63 9.31
N CYS A 26 -3.79 -3.61 9.02
CA CYS A 26 -4.88 -3.47 8.05
C CYS A 26 -5.90 -2.40 8.47
N PHE A 27 -6.36 -2.43 9.72
CA PHE A 27 -7.36 -1.47 10.22
C PHE A 27 -6.83 -0.01 10.32
N PRO A 28 -5.63 0.25 10.86
CA PRO A 28 -5.02 1.58 10.84
C PRO A 28 -4.76 2.08 9.41
N THR A 29 -4.30 1.21 8.50
CA THR A 29 -4.05 1.58 7.11
C THR A 29 -5.34 1.94 6.39
N PHE A 30 -6.40 1.15 6.58
CA PHE A 30 -7.74 1.44 6.06
C PHE A 30 -8.26 2.79 6.59
N THR A 31 -8.14 3.03 7.90
CA THR A 31 -8.59 4.28 8.52
C THR A 31 -7.82 5.48 7.97
N THR A 32 -6.51 5.34 7.76
CA THR A 32 -5.68 6.44 7.25
C THR A 32 -5.99 6.74 5.79
N VAL A 33 -6.21 5.71 4.98
CA VAL A 33 -6.73 5.84 3.60
C VAL A 33 -8.07 6.56 3.60
N LEU A 34 -9.00 6.20 4.50
CA LEU A 34 -10.30 6.84 4.56
C LEU A 34 -10.20 8.33 4.90
N ILE A 35 -9.38 8.70 5.89
CA ILE A 35 -9.14 10.09 6.28
C ILE A 35 -8.51 10.89 5.14
N ALA A 36 -7.53 10.31 4.45
CA ALA A 36 -6.85 10.97 3.35
C ALA A 36 -7.79 11.15 2.13
N LEU A 37 -8.70 10.20 1.85
CA LEU A 37 -9.73 10.34 0.82
C LEU A 37 -10.72 11.45 1.18
N MET A 38 -11.24 11.45 2.41
CA MET A 38 -12.15 12.50 2.89
C MET A 38 -11.49 13.88 2.84
N GLY A 39 -10.23 13.98 3.25
CA GLY A 39 -9.44 15.22 3.19
C GLY A 39 -9.25 15.71 1.76
N THR A 40 -8.89 14.82 0.84
CA THR A 40 -8.72 15.16 -0.58
C THR A 40 -10.04 15.59 -1.22
N PHE A 41 -11.13 14.89 -0.93
CA PHE A 41 -12.46 15.21 -1.46
C PHE A 41 -13.00 16.53 -0.91
N SER A 42 -12.90 16.76 0.40
CA SER A 42 -13.32 18.00 1.05
C SER A 42 -12.54 19.21 0.51
N ASN A 43 -11.22 19.06 0.35
CA ASN A 43 -10.37 20.10 -0.23
C ASN A 43 -10.69 20.33 -1.72
N GLY A 44 -10.85 19.27 -2.51
CA GLY A 44 -11.24 19.37 -3.91
C GLY A 44 -12.60 20.05 -4.11
N TYR A 45 -13.59 19.68 -3.28
CA TYR A 45 -14.91 20.30 -3.26
C TYR A 45 -14.83 21.79 -2.92
N LYS A 46 -14.05 22.14 -1.89
CA LYS A 46 -13.77 23.53 -1.55
C LYS A 46 -13.16 24.27 -2.72
N LYS A 47 -12.16 23.74 -3.41
CA LYS A 47 -11.58 24.41 -4.59
C LYS A 47 -12.56 24.55 -5.77
N ALA A 48 -13.42 23.56 -5.99
CA ALA A 48 -14.35 23.54 -7.12
C ALA A 48 -15.56 24.46 -6.92
N PHE A 49 -16.03 24.62 -5.67
CA PHE A 49 -17.29 25.32 -5.37
C PHE A 49 -17.13 26.52 -4.42
N HIS A 50 -15.99 26.65 -3.74
CA HIS A 50 -15.63 27.81 -2.94
C HIS A 50 -14.36 28.46 -3.50
N THR A 51 -14.52 29.60 -4.14
CA THR A 51 -13.39 30.42 -4.58
C THR A 51 -12.67 30.95 -3.34
N TYR A 52 -11.60 30.29 -2.90
CA TYR A 52 -10.61 30.93 -2.05
C TYR A 52 -9.87 31.94 -2.94
N GLU A 53 -10.43 33.15 -3.05
CA GLU A 53 -9.86 34.23 -3.87
C GLU A 53 -8.52 34.74 -3.33
N SER A 54 -8.14 34.36 -2.10
CA SER A 54 -6.89 34.82 -1.50
C SER A 54 -5.72 33.87 -1.82
N PRO A 55 -4.66 34.34 -2.51
CA PRO A 55 -3.50 33.54 -2.91
C PRO A 55 -2.70 32.97 -1.72
N GLU A 56 -2.90 33.52 -0.52
CA GLU A 56 -2.27 33.07 0.73
C GLU A 56 -2.65 31.63 1.10
N TYR A 57 -3.84 31.16 0.69
CA TYR A 57 -4.31 29.80 0.97
C TYR A 57 -3.99 28.80 -0.14
N ALA A 58 -3.55 29.25 -1.31
CA ALA A 58 -3.27 28.37 -2.45
C ALA A 58 -2.07 27.46 -2.20
N ILE A 59 -0.99 28.01 -1.62
CA ILE A 59 0.25 27.27 -1.32
C ILE A 59 0.01 26.16 -0.27
N PRO A 60 -0.51 26.44 0.94
CA PRO A 60 -0.72 25.41 1.95
C PRO A 60 -1.71 24.34 1.48
N PHE A 61 -2.68 24.70 0.65
CA PHE A 61 -3.63 23.78 0.05
C PHE A 61 -2.97 22.81 -0.95
N MET A 62 -2.14 23.32 -1.87
CA MET A 62 -1.42 22.48 -2.83
C MET A 62 -0.43 21.55 -2.12
N CYS A 63 0.25 22.03 -1.07
CA CYS A 63 1.09 21.19 -0.22
C CYS A 63 0.30 20.09 0.49
N ALA A 64 -0.88 20.40 1.03
CA ALA A 64 -1.73 19.41 1.69
C ALA A 64 -2.16 18.31 0.71
N ILE A 65 -2.61 18.67 -0.50
CA ILE A 65 -2.95 17.70 -1.55
C ILE A 65 -1.73 16.85 -1.93
N ALA A 66 -0.58 17.47 -2.16
CA ALA A 66 0.63 16.74 -2.50
C ALA A 66 1.04 15.73 -1.42
N MET A 67 0.92 16.10 -0.13
CA MET A 67 1.17 15.18 0.99
C MET A 67 0.18 14.02 1.03
N TYR A 68 -1.13 14.28 0.88
CA TYR A 68 -2.13 13.22 0.85
C TYR A 68 -1.90 12.25 -0.30
N VAL A 69 -1.67 12.77 -1.51
CA VAL A 69 -1.39 11.93 -2.70
C VAL A 69 -0.11 11.14 -2.54
N SER A 70 0.97 11.74 -2.03
CA SER A 70 2.24 11.04 -1.79
C SER A 70 2.06 9.92 -0.76
N TYR A 71 1.30 10.16 0.31
CA TYR A 71 0.99 9.15 1.31
C TYR A 71 0.19 7.98 0.72
N PHE A 72 -0.79 8.27 -0.15
CA PHE A 72 -1.52 7.23 -0.88
C PHE A 72 -0.62 6.38 -1.75
N LEU A 73 0.23 7.01 -2.55
CA LEU A 73 1.16 6.29 -3.42
C LEU A 73 2.11 5.41 -2.63
N PHE A 74 2.61 5.89 -1.48
CA PHE A 74 3.47 5.12 -0.59
C PHE A 74 2.78 3.85 -0.04
N LYS A 75 1.46 3.84 0.08
CA LYS A 75 0.68 2.67 0.52
C LYS A 75 0.26 1.77 -0.64
N ILE A 76 -0.17 2.34 -1.77
CA ILE A 76 -0.70 1.60 -2.92
C ILE A 76 0.41 0.89 -3.68
N ILE A 77 1.57 1.52 -3.88
CA ILE A 77 2.67 0.93 -4.69
C ILE A 77 3.19 -0.38 -4.06
N PRO A 78 3.52 -0.45 -2.75
CA PRO A 78 3.93 -1.72 -2.15
C PRO A 78 2.81 -2.76 -2.16
N ALA A 79 1.55 -2.33 -1.96
CA ALA A 79 0.40 -3.23 -2.00
C ALA A 79 0.19 -3.82 -3.40
N SER A 80 0.33 -3.02 -4.47
CA SER A 80 0.19 -3.50 -5.85
C SER A 80 1.31 -4.45 -6.23
N ILE A 81 2.56 -4.15 -5.88
CA ILE A 81 3.72 -5.03 -6.11
C ILE A 81 3.52 -6.37 -5.38
N THR A 82 3.09 -6.32 -4.12
CA THR A 82 2.85 -7.54 -3.33
C THR A 82 1.72 -8.38 -3.92
N ASN A 83 0.65 -7.73 -4.38
CA ASN A 83 -0.49 -8.39 -4.98
C ASN A 83 -0.14 -9.06 -6.32
N GLU A 84 0.66 -8.38 -7.15
CA GLU A 84 1.16 -8.92 -8.42
C GLU A 84 2.08 -10.13 -8.19
N ALA A 85 3.02 -10.02 -7.25
CA ALA A 85 3.90 -11.12 -6.87
C ALA A 85 3.11 -12.32 -6.29
N ALA A 86 2.07 -12.06 -5.49
CA ALA A 86 1.21 -13.12 -4.95
C ALA A 86 0.46 -13.87 -6.05
N GLU A 87 -0.02 -13.16 -7.07
CA GLU A 87 -0.72 -13.79 -8.21
C GLU A 87 0.24 -14.60 -9.09
N GLU A 88 1.48 -14.13 -9.29
CA GLU A 88 2.52 -14.88 -10.00
C GLU A 88 2.87 -16.19 -9.25
N ILE A 89 3.09 -16.11 -7.93
CA ILE A 89 3.33 -17.28 -7.08
C ILE A 89 2.14 -18.24 -7.13
N ARG A 90 0.90 -17.73 -7.10
CA ARG A 90 -0.30 -18.55 -7.19
C ARG A 90 -0.40 -19.28 -8.52
N CYS A 91 -0.04 -18.62 -9.63
CA CYS A 91 0.02 -19.23 -10.95
C CYS A 91 1.08 -20.33 -11.01
N PHE A 92 2.27 -20.08 -10.46
CA PHE A 92 3.36 -21.06 -10.36
C PHE A 92 2.98 -22.28 -9.50
N VAL A 93 2.35 -22.06 -8.34
CA VAL A 93 1.91 -23.15 -7.47
C VAL A 93 0.82 -24.01 -8.14
N ARG A 94 -0.08 -23.40 -8.92
CA ARG A 94 -1.09 -24.12 -9.70
C ARG A 94 -0.51 -24.91 -10.87
N SER A 95 0.62 -24.50 -11.43
CA SER A 95 1.28 -25.21 -12.53
C SER A 95 2.17 -26.36 -12.07
N LEU A 96 2.48 -26.45 -10.77
CA LEU A 96 3.20 -27.59 -10.21
C LEU A 96 2.32 -28.85 -10.23
N PRO A 97 2.85 -30.01 -10.70
CA PRO A 97 2.15 -31.27 -10.60
C PRO A 97 1.96 -31.61 -9.11
N CYS A 98 0.71 -31.61 -8.66
CA CYS A 98 0.34 -32.01 -7.30
C CYS A 98 0.71 -33.49 -7.08
N ARG A 99 1.93 -33.75 -6.59
CA ARG A 99 2.22 -34.98 -5.86
C ARG A 99 2.09 -34.66 -4.37
N PHE A 100 0.88 -34.82 -3.86
CA PHE A 100 0.71 -35.03 -2.42
C PHE A 100 1.21 -36.45 -2.12
N PRO A 101 2.05 -36.65 -1.09
CA PRO A 101 2.32 -38.00 -0.59
C PRO A 101 1.03 -38.55 0.02
N ASP A 102 0.65 -39.75 -0.42
CA ASP A 102 -0.44 -40.56 0.17
C ASP A 102 -0.12 -40.93 1.63
#